data_AF-A0A7C2Y3F0-F1
#
_entry.id   AF-A0A7C2Y3F0-F1
#
_cell.length_a   1.000
_cell.length_b   1.000
_cell.length_c   1.000
_cell.angle_alpha   90.00
_cell.angle_beta   90.00
_cell.angle_gamma   90.00
#
_symmetry.space_group_name_H-M   'P 1'
#
loop_
_entity.id
_entity.type
_entity.pdbx_description
1 polymer ?
#
loop_
_entity_poly.entity_id
_entity_poly.type
_entity_poly.pdbx_seq_one_letter_code
_entity_poly.pdbx_strand_id
1 'polypeptide(L)'
;MASYQLRWKTEPGLRGLSCSGFEAVEIPQAGPANEGRVVVEFASEVERDAVLRQLEEAFGAQRFSNNAAAFETVKAYVVEWAAKRSG
;
A
#
# COMPACT_ATOMS: atom_id res chain seq x y z
N MET A 1 16.72 7.23 -3.53
CA MET A 1 15.50 6.58 -3.04
C MET A 1 14.68 7.66 -2.38
N ALA A 2 13.39 7.76 -2.73
CA ALA A 2 12.47 8.70 -2.10
C ALA A 2 11.41 7.90 -1.34
N SER A 3 10.97 8.45 -0.20
CA SER A 3 9.91 7.84 0.61
C SER A 3 8.55 8.30 0.08
N TYR A 4 7.64 7.35 -0.05
CA TYR A 4 6.27 7.59 -0.49
C TYR A 4 5.29 7.08 0.56
N GLN A 5 4.28 7.87 0.84
CA GLN A 5 3.09 7.41 1.55
C GLN A 5 2.15 6.75 0.55
N LEU A 6 1.83 5.49 0.76
CA LEU A 6 0.77 4.80 0.03
C LEU A 6 -0.60 5.24 0.56
N ARG A 7 -1.51 5.50 -0.37
CA ARG A 7 -2.91 5.78 -0.12
C ARG A 7 -3.76 4.94 -1.07
N TRP A 8 -4.99 4.68 -0.65
CA TRP A 8 -5.97 3.95 -1.45
C TRP A 8 -7.36 4.32 -0.96
N LYS A 9 -8.37 3.94 -1.74
CA LYS A 9 -9.78 4.06 -1.39
C LYS A 9 -10.27 2.72 -0.87
N THR A 10 -11.08 2.78 0.18
CA THR A 10 -11.83 1.62 0.66
C THR A 10 -13.28 1.77 0.25
N GLU A 11 -13.73 0.92 -0.66
CA GLU A 11 -15.09 0.97 -1.19
C GLU A 11 -15.93 -0.16 -0.58
N PRO A 12 -17.06 0.16 0.08
CA PRO A 12 -17.98 -0.86 0.58
C PRO A 12 -18.74 -1.52 -0.57
N GLY A 13 -18.77 -2.85 -0.58
CA GLY A 13 -19.53 -3.65 -1.53
C GLY A 13 -20.37 -4.73 -0.85
N LEU A 14 -21.23 -5.38 -1.64
CA LEU A 14 -22.17 -6.42 -1.20
C LEU A 14 -21.52 -7.61 -0.45
N ARG A 15 -20.19 -7.77 -0.50
CA ARG A 15 -19.45 -8.86 0.12
C ARG A 15 -18.31 -8.40 1.03
N GLY A 16 -18.29 -7.13 1.41
CA GLY A 16 -17.24 -6.52 2.21
C GLY A 16 -16.53 -5.37 1.48
N LEU A 17 -15.48 -4.88 2.13
CA LEU A 17 -14.69 -3.74 1.68
C LEU A 17 -13.67 -4.19 0.63
N SER A 18 -13.51 -3.43 -0.45
CA SER A 18 -12.40 -3.58 -1.41
C SER A 18 -11.46 -2.37 -1.31
N CYS A 19 -10.16 -2.61 -1.52
CA CYS A 19 -9.18 -1.54 -1.65
C CYS A 19 -8.85 -1.34 -3.13
N SER A 20 -8.94 -0.10 -3.60
CA SER A 20 -8.70 0.28 -5.00
C SER A 20 -8.13 1.69 -5.08
N GLY A 21 -7.59 2.08 -6.24
CA GLY A 21 -7.07 3.43 -6.45
C GLY A 21 -5.81 3.71 -5.63
N PHE A 22 -4.88 2.74 -5.65
CA PHE A 22 -3.61 2.86 -4.97
C PHE A 22 -2.77 3.96 -5.60
N GLU A 23 -2.31 4.89 -4.77
CA GLU A 23 -1.45 6.00 -5.16
C GLU A 23 -0.25 6.10 -4.19
N ALA A 24 0.87 6.59 -4.71
CA ALA A 24 2.07 6.86 -3.95
C ALA A 24 2.34 8.36 -3.95
N VAL A 25 2.22 8.97 -2.77
CA VAL A 25 2.48 10.41 -2.58
C VAL A 25 3.86 10.58 -1.99
N GLU A 26 4.75 11.27 -2.68
CA GLU A 26 6.11 11.54 -2.20
C GLU A 26 6.06 12.33 -0.90
N ILE A 27 6.85 11.92 0.10
CA ILE A 27 6.94 12.62 1.38
C ILE A 27 8.38 13.06 1.66
N PRO A 28 8.60 14.27 2.20
CA PRO A 28 9.95 14.83 2.38
C PRO A 28 10.83 14.07 3.37
N GLN A 29 10.23 13.37 4.34
CA GLN A 29 10.94 12.57 5.36
C GLN A 29 9.95 11.60 6.02
N ALA A 30 10.32 10.32 6.10
CA ALA A 30 9.63 9.34 6.95
C ALA A 30 9.93 9.67 8.43
N GLY A 31 9.16 10.59 9.02
CA GLY A 31 9.28 10.95 10.43
C GLY A 31 8.69 9.86 11.37
N PRO A 32 9.02 9.87 12.67
CA PRO A 32 8.49 8.92 13.64
C PRO A 32 7.04 9.27 14.03
N ALA A 33 6.11 8.96 13.13
CA ALA A 33 4.67 8.85 13.38
C ALA A 33 4.01 8.14 12.18
N ASN A 34 4.42 6.90 11.92
CA ASN A 34 3.82 6.05 10.88
C ASN A 34 2.64 5.22 11.40
N GLU A 35 2.17 5.46 12.63
CA GLU A 35 0.93 4.84 13.13
C GLU A 35 -0.24 5.27 12.23
N GLY A 36 -0.80 4.31 11.49
CA GLY A 36 -1.88 4.55 10.54
C GLY A 36 -1.44 5.00 9.14
N ARG A 37 -0.14 4.97 8.82
CA ARG A 37 0.37 5.22 7.45
C ARG A 37 1.19 4.06 6.94
N VAL A 38 1.08 3.78 5.64
CA VAL A 38 1.97 2.85 4.94
C VAL A 38 3.00 3.68 4.19
N VAL A 39 4.25 3.62 4.64
CA VAL A 39 5.38 4.33 4.02
C VAL A 39 6.31 3.31 3.40
N VAL A 40 6.71 3.56 2.16
CA VAL A 40 7.60 2.69 1.38
C VAL A 40 8.61 3.54 0.61
N GLU A 41 9.82 3.02 0.44
CA GLU A 41 10.84 3.67 -0.35
C GLU A 41 10.94 3.02 -1.72
N PHE A 42 10.90 3.85 -2.76
CA PHE A 42 11.13 3.40 -4.14
C PHE A 42 12.48 3.90 -4.65
N ALA A 43 13.17 3.06 -5.39
CA ALA A 43 14.41 3.36 -6.09
C ALA A 43 14.16 4.08 -7.42
N SER A 44 13.00 3.89 -8.05
CA SER A 44 12.61 4.59 -9.28
C SER A 44 11.09 4.70 -9.42
N GLU A 45 10.63 5.60 -10.28
CA GLU A 45 9.21 5.73 -10.63
C GLU A 45 8.66 4.47 -11.31
N VAL A 46 9.49 3.78 -12.10
CA VAL A 46 9.10 2.50 -12.74
C VAL A 46 8.80 1.44 -11.68
N GLU A 47 9.61 1.37 -10.62
CA GLU A 47 9.37 0.46 -9.50
C GLU A 47 8.10 0.84 -8.74
N ARG A 48 7.90 2.13 -8.45
CA ARG A 48 6.69 2.65 -7.82
C ARG A 48 5.45 2.19 -8.59
N ASP A 49 5.41 2.44 -9.89
CA ASP A 49 4.25 2.14 -10.73
C ASP A 49 4.00 0.62 -10.84
N ALA A 50 5.07 -0.18 -10.90
CA ALA A 50 4.97 -1.64 -10.90
C ALA A 50 4.39 -2.18 -9.57
N VAL A 51 4.74 -1.58 -8.43
CA VAL A 51 4.20 -1.96 -7.12
C VAL A 51 2.74 -1.52 -6.98
N LEU A 52 2.41 -0.30 -7.39
CA LEU A 52 1.02 0.18 -7.38
C LEU A 52 0.11 -0.75 -8.20
N ARG A 53 0.57 -1.19 -9.38
CA ARG A 53 -0.18 -2.15 -10.19
C ARG A 53 -0.36 -3.50 -9.50
N GLN A 54 0.67 -4.02 -8.84
CA GLN A 54 0.56 -5.26 -8.08
C GLN A 54 -0.42 -5.14 -6.92
N LEU A 55 -0.47 -3.99 -6.25
CA LEU A 55 -1.44 -3.73 -5.18
C LEU A 55 -2.88 -3.74 -5.74
N GLU A 56 -3.12 -3.10 -6.87
CA GLU A 56 -4.44 -3.13 -7.54
C GLU A 56 -4.85 -4.57 -7.89
N GLU A 57 -3.94 -5.35 -8.47
CA GLU A 57 -4.21 -6.75 -8.86
C GLU A 57 -4.44 -7.66 -7.64
N ALA A 58 -3.68 -7.48 -6.57
CA ALA A 58 -3.80 -8.26 -5.35
C ALA A 58 -5.06 -7.92 -4.55
N PHE A 59 -5.38 -6.64 -4.42
CA PHE A 59 -6.42 -6.15 -3.51
C PHE A 59 -7.76 -5.85 -4.18
N GLY A 60 -7.80 -5.63 -5.49
CA GLY A 60 -9.03 -5.37 -6.22
C GLY A 60 -10.02 -6.55 -6.20
N ALA A 61 -9.51 -7.79 -6.14
CA ALA A 61 -10.31 -9.00 -6.00
C ALA A 61 -10.60 -9.38 -4.53
N GLN A 62 -9.83 -8.85 -3.58
CA GLN A 62 -9.92 -9.21 -2.17
C GLN A 62 -11.07 -8.48 -1.48
N ARG A 63 -11.72 -9.17 -0.55
CA ARG A 63 -12.80 -8.60 0.27
C ARG A 63 -12.42 -8.65 1.75
N PHE A 64 -12.46 -7.49 2.37
CA PHE A 64 -12.13 -7.31 3.78
C PHE A 64 -13.39 -7.15 4.62
N SER A 65 -13.35 -7.68 5.83
CA SER A 65 -14.44 -7.58 6.80
C SER A 65 -14.52 -6.20 7.47
N ASN A 66 -13.39 -5.48 7.59
CA ASN A 66 -13.31 -4.13 8.14
C ASN A 66 -12.06 -3.36 7.65
N ASN A 67 -12.02 -2.05 7.92
CA ASN A 67 -10.92 -1.18 7.51
C ASN A 67 -9.57 -1.55 8.15
N ALA A 68 -9.56 -2.03 9.39
CA ALA A 68 -8.34 -2.41 10.09
C ALA A 68 -7.67 -3.63 9.43
N ALA A 69 -8.46 -4.65 9.09
CA ALA A 69 -7.99 -5.83 8.36
C ALA A 69 -7.43 -5.45 6.99
N ALA A 70 -8.11 -4.54 6.28
CA ALA A 70 -7.65 -4.04 4.99
C ALA A 70 -6.29 -3.32 5.11
N PHE A 71 -6.18 -2.41 6.10
CA PHE A 71 -4.96 -1.66 6.36
C PHE A 71 -3.78 -2.56 6.74
N GLU A 72 -3.96 -3.47 7.70
CA GLU A 72 -2.88 -4.36 8.15
C GLU A 72 -2.43 -5.31 7.03
N THR A 73 -3.35 -5.75 6.16
CA THR A 73 -2.98 -6.61 5.02
C THR A 73 -2.16 -5.85 3.98
N VAL A 74 -2.56 -4.62 3.62
CA VAL A 74 -1.77 -3.77 2.69
C VAL A 74 -0.41 -3.46 3.28
N LYS A 75 -0.34 -3.11 4.58
CA LYS A 75 0.91 -2.85 5.29
C LYS A 75 1.83 -4.08 5.27
N ALA A 76 1.32 -5.26 5.60
CA ALA A 76 2.08 -6.50 5.58
C ALA A 76 2.62 -6.81 4.18
N TYR A 77 1.79 -6.68 3.14
CA TYR A 77 2.19 -6.88 1.75
C TYR A 77 3.39 -6.00 1.35
N VAL A 78 3.32 -4.71 1.69
CA VAL A 78 4.37 -3.74 1.35
C VAL A 78 5.65 -3.99 2.14
N VAL A 79 5.54 -4.36 3.41
CA VAL A 79 6.70 -4.74 4.25
C VAL A 79 7.38 -5.99 3.69
N GLU A 80 6.61 -7.02 3.32
CA GLU A 80 7.16 -8.23 2.70
C GLU A 80 7.81 -7.95 1.35
N TRP A 81 7.17 -7.12 0.51
CA TRP A 81 7.74 -6.68 -0.75
C TRP A 81 9.08 -5.97 -0.55
N ALA A 82 9.14 -5.03 0.41
CA ALA A 82 10.37 -4.30 0.73
C ALA A 82 11.48 -5.23 1.26
N ALA A 83 11.13 -6.23 2.07
CA ALA A 83 12.08 -7.24 2.54
C ALA A 83 12.65 -8.09 1.39
N LYS A 84 11.80 -8.54 0.45
CA LYS A 84 12.21 -9.30 -0.74
C LYS A 84 13.09 -8.50 -1.70
N ARG A 85 12.92 -7.18 -1.73
CA ARG A 85 13.75 -6.25 -2.52
C ARG A 85 15.17 -6.12 -1.96
N SER A 86 15.35 -6.30 -0.64
CA SER A 86 16.63 -6.12 0.06
C SER A 86 17.47 -7.39 0.23
N GLY A 87 16.92 -8.56 -0.09
CA GLY A 87 17.61 -9.86 -0.06
C GLY A 87 18.08 -10.28 -1.44
#